data_AF-A0A7J3XXB9-F1
#
_entry.id   AF-A0A7J3XXB9-F1
#
_cell.length_a   1.000
_cell.length_b   1.000
_cell.length_c   1.000
_cell.angle_alpha   90.00
_cell.angle_beta   90.00
_cell.angle_gamma   90.00
#
_symmetry.space_group_name_H-M   'P 1'
#
loop_
_entity.id
_entity.type
_entity.pdbx_description
1 polymer ?
#
loop_
_entity_poly.entity_id
_entity_poly.type
_entity_poly.pdbx_seq_one_letter_code
_entity_poly.pdbx_strand_id
1 'polypeptide(L)'
;MVHEYIKKRTKEFSEGEKEERYKYLGKEVIDVDDPGLDSIPEFYGIANAIWRDWSEGKITTKTALGRLLLLKLLTNKSKNRKIEKIPEEELEEVRKFIDYVIQVVRNESRKRSEPEEERMPG
;
A
#
# COMPACT_ATOMS: atom_id res chain seq x y z
N MET A 1 -14.76 -2.06 16.47
CA MET A 1 -13.53 -2.00 17.27
C MET A 1 -12.35 -1.35 16.54
N VAL A 2 -11.96 -1.79 15.33
CA VAL A 2 -10.84 -1.15 14.58
C VAL A 2 -11.10 0.32 14.24
N HIS A 3 -12.31 0.65 13.76
CA HIS A 3 -12.69 2.03 13.41
C HIS A 3 -12.65 3.00 14.61
N GLU A 4 -13.09 2.57 15.80
CA GLU A 4 -13.03 3.41 17.01
C GLU A 4 -11.61 3.59 17.54
N TYR A 5 -10.78 2.55 17.41
CA TYR A 5 -9.38 2.60 17.83
C TYR A 5 -8.57 3.62 17.02
N ILE A 6 -8.79 3.63 15.69
CA ILE A 6 -8.19 4.61 14.77
C ILE A 6 -8.66 6.02 15.16
N LYS A 7 -9.98 6.21 15.31
CA LYS A 7 -10.57 7.53 15.60
C LYS A 7 -10.13 8.13 16.94
N LYS A 8 -9.84 7.29 17.95
CA LYS A 8 -9.37 7.75 19.27
C LYS A 8 -7.88 8.09 19.33
N ARG A 9 -7.05 7.57 18.41
CA ARG A 9 -5.59 7.77 18.42
C ARG A 9 -5.06 8.65 17.30
N THR A 10 -5.87 8.95 16.28
CA THR A 10 -5.47 9.88 15.23
C THR A 10 -5.61 11.33 15.70
N LYS A 11 -4.48 12.00 15.90
CA LYS A 11 -4.42 13.46 16.05
C LYS A 11 -4.75 14.10 14.70
N GLU A 12 -5.63 15.10 14.67
CA GLU A 12 -5.89 15.89 13.46
C GLU A 12 -4.74 16.87 13.25
N PHE A 13 -4.04 16.75 12.12
CA PHE A 13 -2.90 17.60 11.75
C PHE A 13 -3.29 18.61 10.68
N SER A 14 -2.62 19.77 10.67
CA SER A 14 -2.79 20.79 9.63
C SER A 14 -2.15 20.37 8.31
N GLU A 15 -2.59 20.96 7.18
CA GLU A 15 -2.11 20.64 5.83
C GLU A 15 -0.58 20.76 5.66
N GLY A 16 0.09 21.67 6.39
CA GLY A 16 1.54 21.84 6.35
C GLY A 16 2.32 20.80 7.17
N GLU A 17 1.82 20.41 8.34
CA GLU A 17 2.43 19.36 9.18
C GLU A 17 2.31 17.97 8.54
N LYS A 18 1.18 17.78 7.85
CA LYS A 18 0.94 16.71 6.91
C LYS A 18 2.07 16.65 5.86
N GLU A 19 2.29 17.73 5.12
CA GLU A 19 3.28 17.79 4.02
C GLU A 19 4.72 17.44 4.42
N GLU A 20 5.19 17.86 5.60
CA GLU A 20 6.54 17.55 6.09
C GLU A 20 6.72 16.08 6.51
N ARG A 21 5.67 15.45 7.06
CA ARG A 21 5.69 14.03 7.45
C ARG A 21 5.57 13.09 6.25
N TYR A 22 4.97 13.54 5.14
CA TYR A 22 4.67 12.76 3.92
C TYR A 22 5.84 12.49 2.95
N LYS A 23 7.10 12.71 3.37
CA LYS A 23 8.25 12.79 2.47
C LYS A 23 8.92 11.47 2.08
N TYR A 24 8.22 10.34 2.14
CA TYR A 24 8.70 9.08 1.56
C TYR A 24 7.61 8.43 0.69
N LEU A 25 7.91 8.27 -0.61
CA LEU A 25 7.15 7.51 -1.62
C LEU A 25 5.92 8.19 -2.28
N GLY A 26 5.65 9.47 -2.04
CA GLY A 26 4.77 10.31 -2.87
C GLY A 26 3.25 10.10 -2.71
N LYS A 27 2.73 10.15 -1.47
CA LYS A 27 1.33 10.00 -0.94
C LYS A 27 1.02 8.62 -0.34
N GLU A 28 0.16 8.44 0.68
CA GLU A 28 -0.34 9.24 1.82
C GLU A 28 -0.81 8.14 2.81
N VAL A 29 -0.09 7.89 3.91
CA VAL A 29 -0.47 6.89 4.93
C VAL A 29 -0.40 7.52 6.31
N ILE A 30 -1.36 7.16 7.15
CA ILE A 30 -1.51 7.68 8.50
C ILE A 30 -0.35 7.14 9.35
N ASP A 31 0.62 8.01 9.66
CA ASP A 31 1.75 7.75 10.55
C ASP A 31 1.27 7.64 11.99
N VAL A 32 1.71 6.61 12.72
CA VAL A 32 1.33 6.44 14.12
C VAL A 32 2.32 7.11 15.07
N ASP A 33 3.64 7.15 14.81
CA ASP A 33 4.58 7.78 15.75
C ASP A 33 5.90 8.35 15.14
N ASP A 34 6.46 7.78 14.06
CA ASP A 34 7.67 8.25 13.33
C ASP A 34 7.52 7.96 11.80
N PRO A 35 8.31 8.53 10.86
CA PRO A 35 8.15 8.28 9.42
C PRO A 35 8.14 6.77 9.10
N GLY A 36 7.05 6.26 8.52
CA GLY A 36 6.65 4.85 8.57
C GLY A 36 7.49 3.78 7.83
N LEU A 37 6.92 2.57 7.84
CA LEU A 37 7.46 1.23 7.51
C LEU A 37 8.17 0.53 8.67
N ASP A 38 7.77 0.76 9.91
CA ASP A 38 8.38 0.13 11.09
C ASP A 38 7.51 -0.96 11.73
N SER A 39 6.28 -1.14 11.23
CA SER A 39 5.33 -2.12 11.76
C SER A 39 4.51 -2.82 10.67
N ILE A 40 4.07 -4.05 10.95
CA ILE A 40 3.24 -4.86 10.06
C ILE A 40 1.96 -4.13 9.60
N PRO A 41 1.18 -3.46 10.48
CA PRO A 41 -0.04 -2.76 10.07
C PRO A 41 0.19 -1.64 9.05
N GLU A 42 1.35 -0.96 9.08
CA GLU A 42 1.67 0.09 8.12
C GLU A 42 1.84 -0.47 6.71
N PHE A 43 2.50 -1.62 6.55
CA PHE A 43 2.62 -2.24 5.23
C PHE A 43 1.24 -2.59 4.64
N TYR A 44 0.33 -3.14 5.45
CA TYR A 44 -1.03 -3.41 5.01
C TYR A 44 -1.79 -2.12 4.67
N GLY A 45 -1.64 -1.08 5.49
CA GLY A 45 -2.24 0.24 5.25
C GLY A 45 -1.79 0.85 3.92
N ILE A 46 -0.48 0.84 3.64
CA ILE A 46 0.09 1.36 2.40
C ILE A 46 -0.38 0.55 1.19
N ALA A 47 -0.33 -0.78 1.26
CA ALA A 47 -0.78 -1.63 0.16
C ALA A 47 -2.27 -1.40 -0.18
N ASN A 48 -3.13 -1.26 0.84
CA ASN A 48 -4.55 -0.95 0.65
C ASN A 48 -4.77 0.45 0.07
N ALA A 49 -4.02 1.46 0.52
CA ALA A 49 -4.09 2.82 -0.02
C ALA A 49 -3.71 2.85 -1.51
N ILE A 50 -2.63 2.16 -1.89
CA ILE A 50 -2.21 2.05 -3.29
C ILE A 50 -3.29 1.37 -4.14
N TRP A 51 -3.87 0.27 -3.65
CA TRP A 51 -4.94 -0.42 -4.35
C TRP A 51 -6.16 0.48 -4.57
N ARG A 52 -6.58 1.22 -3.53
CA ARG A 52 -7.73 2.13 -3.60
C ARG A 52 -7.49 3.28 -4.58
N ASP A 53 -6.34 3.94 -4.51
CA ASP A 53 -6.00 5.02 -5.43
C ASP A 53 -5.97 4.52 -6.89
N TRP A 54 -5.49 3.30 -7.11
CA TRP A 54 -5.51 2.68 -8.43
C TRP A 54 -6.92 2.30 -8.89
N SER A 55 -7.73 1.69 -8.02
CA SER A 55 -9.07 1.24 -8.36
C SER A 55 -10.00 2.41 -8.69
N GLU A 56 -9.83 3.53 -8.01
CA GLU A 56 -10.49 4.83 -8.24
C GLU A 56 -9.89 5.62 -9.41
N GLY A 57 -8.85 5.11 -10.08
CA GLY A 57 -8.25 5.75 -11.25
C GLY A 57 -7.38 6.98 -10.94
N LYS A 58 -7.08 7.25 -9.66
CA LYS A 58 -6.21 8.36 -9.22
C LYS A 58 -4.75 8.14 -9.60
N ILE A 59 -4.31 6.88 -9.73
CA ILE A 59 -2.97 6.52 -10.19
C ILE A 59 -3.02 5.47 -11.31
N THR A 60 -2.04 5.52 -12.21
CA THR A 60 -1.93 4.55 -13.30
C THR A 60 -1.54 3.15 -12.80
N THR A 61 -1.85 2.11 -13.58
CA THR A 61 -1.39 0.74 -13.31
C THR A 61 0.13 0.67 -13.13
N LYS A 62 0.90 1.37 -13.97
CA LYS A 62 2.37 1.44 -13.86
C LYS A 62 2.80 2.02 -12.51
N THR A 63 2.16 3.12 -12.09
CA THR A 63 2.43 3.76 -10.80
C THR A 63 2.09 2.84 -9.63
N ALA A 64 0.92 2.19 -9.66
CA ALA A 64 0.48 1.28 -8.61
C ALA A 64 1.44 0.09 -8.44
N LEU A 65 1.81 -0.56 -9.55
CA LEU A 65 2.76 -1.68 -9.53
C LEU A 65 4.14 -1.26 -9.04
N GLY A 66 4.66 -0.10 -9.47
CA GLY A 66 5.95 0.41 -9.00
C GLY A 66 5.96 0.64 -7.49
N ARG A 67 4.89 1.22 -6.94
CA ARG A 67 4.75 1.46 -5.50
C ARG A 67 4.64 0.16 -4.71
N LEU A 68 3.86 -0.81 -5.17
CA LEU A 68 3.73 -2.12 -4.50
C LEU A 68 5.04 -2.90 -4.49
N LEU A 69 5.80 -2.87 -5.59
CA LEU A 69 7.11 -3.54 -5.66
C LEU A 69 8.13 -2.91 -4.69
N LEU A 70 8.11 -1.58 -4.57
CA LEU A 70 8.96 -0.88 -3.62
C LEU A 70 8.55 -1.17 -2.18
N LEU A 71 7.25 -1.20 -1.89
CA LEU A 71 6.73 -1.59 -0.58
C LEU A 71 7.17 -3.02 -0.22
N LYS A 72 7.08 -3.96 -1.18
CA LYS A 72 7.58 -5.33 -1.00
C LYS A 72 9.09 -5.35 -0.70
N LEU A 73 9.90 -4.56 -1.40
CA LEU A 73 11.34 -4.48 -1.13
C LEU A 73 11.64 -4.04 0.31
N LEU A 74 10.83 -3.12 0.85
CA LEU A 74 11.01 -2.57 2.19
C LEU A 74 10.58 -3.53 3.32
N THR A 75 9.99 -4.68 2.99
CA THR A 75 9.79 -5.79 3.93
C THR A 75 11.07 -6.59 4.20
N ASN A 76 12.18 -6.28 3.50
CA ASN A 76 13.46 -6.94 3.71
C ASN A 76 14.28 -6.16 4.74
N LYS A 77 14.71 -6.82 5.83
CA LYS A 77 15.49 -6.22 6.91
C LYS A 77 16.79 -5.57 6.45
N SER A 78 17.42 -6.09 5.39
CA SER A 78 18.62 -5.48 4.79
C SER A 78 18.35 -4.14 4.12
N LYS A 79 17.10 -3.87 3.74
CA LYS A 79 16.63 -2.66 3.07
C LYS A 79 15.89 -1.71 4.01
N ASN A 80 15.39 -2.23 5.12
CA ASN A 80 14.69 -1.48 6.14
C ASN A 80 15.09 -2.00 7.53
N ARG A 81 15.95 -1.25 8.23
CA ARG A 81 16.41 -1.64 9.57
C ARG A 81 15.36 -1.43 10.65
N LYS A 82 14.29 -0.66 10.39
CA LYS A 82 13.24 -0.39 11.39
C LYS A 82 12.46 -1.65 11.76
N ILE A 83 12.34 -2.59 10.81
CA ILE A 83 11.66 -3.87 10.98
C ILE A 83 12.59 -5.00 11.47
N GLU A 84 13.82 -4.70 11.91
CA GLU A 84 14.80 -5.71 12.31
C GLU A 84 14.25 -6.67 13.39
N LYS A 85 13.46 -6.11 14.32
CA LYS A 85 12.85 -6.84 15.44
C LYS A 85 11.58 -7.61 15.08
N ILE A 86 11.00 -7.38 13.91
CA ILE A 86 9.78 -8.08 13.47
C ILE A 86 10.16 -9.52 13.06
N PRO A 87 9.40 -10.55 13.47
CA PRO A 87 9.63 -11.92 13.02
C PRO A 87 9.58 -12.04 11.48
N GLU A 88 10.47 -12.86 10.92
CA GLU A 88 10.53 -13.05 9.47
C GLU A 88 9.24 -13.66 8.90
N GLU A 89 8.56 -14.51 9.68
CA GLU A 89 7.27 -15.10 9.32
C GLU A 89 6.18 -14.03 9.12
N GLU A 90 6.09 -13.04 10.01
CA GLU A 90 5.15 -11.94 9.87
C GLU A 90 5.46 -11.08 8.63
N LEU A 91 6.75 -10.84 8.35
CA LEU A 91 7.17 -10.13 7.13
C LEU A 91 6.83 -10.93 5.86
N GLU A 92 6.88 -12.26 5.93
CA GLU A 92 6.49 -13.13 4.82
C GLU A 92 4.99 -13.07 4.55
N GLU A 93 4.16 -13.00 5.59
CA GLU A 93 2.71 -12.76 5.43
C GLU A 93 2.41 -11.42 4.75
N VAL A 94 3.16 -10.37 5.11
CA VAL A 94 3.06 -9.07 4.44
C VAL A 94 3.44 -9.18 2.97
N ARG A 95 4.52 -9.89 2.63
CA ARG A 95 4.93 -10.08 1.22
C ARG A 95 3.87 -10.82 0.42
N LYS A 96 3.28 -11.88 0.97
CA LYS A 96 2.17 -12.63 0.34
C LYS A 96 0.98 -11.73 0.07
N PHE A 97 0.62 -10.87 1.02
CA PHE A 97 -0.46 -9.91 0.83
C PHE A 97 -0.15 -8.90 -0.28
N ILE A 98 1.06 -8.31 -0.28
CA ILE A 98 1.47 -7.38 -1.33
C ILE A 98 1.45 -8.06 -2.70
N ASP A 99 1.92 -9.31 -2.78
CA ASP A 99 1.87 -10.11 -4.01
C ASP A 99 0.44 -10.36 -4.48
N TYR A 100 -0.48 -10.66 -3.57
CA TYR A 100 -1.91 -10.77 -3.88
C TYR A 100 -2.45 -9.46 -4.48
N VAL A 101 -2.17 -8.32 -3.86
CA VAL A 101 -2.63 -7.02 -4.38
C VAL A 101 -2.02 -6.73 -5.77
N ILE A 102 -0.74 -7.06 -5.99
CA ILE A 102 -0.09 -6.95 -7.31
C ILE A 102 -0.82 -7.81 -8.34
N GLN A 103 -1.18 -9.05 -8.00
CA GLN A 103 -1.93 -9.93 -8.90
C GLN A 103 -3.30 -9.37 -9.24
N VAL A 104 -4.04 -8.84 -8.25
CA VAL A 104 -5.34 -8.19 -8.47
C VAL A 104 -5.20 -7.02 -9.45
N VAL A 105 -4.25 -6.10 -9.21
CA VAL A 105 -3.99 -4.95 -10.09
C VAL A 105 -3.68 -5.41 -11.51
N ARG A 106 -2.84 -6.44 -11.69
CA ARG A 106 -2.49 -6.98 -13.02
C ARG A 106 -3.70 -7.57 -13.73
N ASN A 107 -4.44 -8.45 -13.06
CA ASN A 107 -5.57 -9.16 -13.66
C ASN A 107 -6.68 -8.20 -14.07
N GLU A 108 -7.05 -7.29 -13.17
CA GLU A 108 -8.08 -6.29 -13.44
C GLU A 108 -7.63 -5.26 -14.48
N SER A 109 -6.35 -4.89 -14.51
CA SER A 109 -5.84 -4.02 -15.58
C SER A 109 -5.92 -4.66 -16.97
N ARG A 110 -5.70 -5.98 -17.09
CA ARG A 110 -5.85 -6.71 -18.36
C ARG A 110 -7.31 -6.73 -18.82
N LYS A 111 -8.24 -7.05 -17.93
CA LYS A 111 -9.69 -7.04 -18.22
C LYS A 111 -10.21 -5.68 -18.69
N ARG A 112 -9.62 -4.58 -18.20
CA ARG A 112 -9.93 -3.20 -18.62
C ARG A 112 -9.35 -2.84 -19.99
N SER A 113 -8.33 -3.56 -20.44
CA SER A 113 -7.66 -3.33 -21.74
C SER A 113 -8.16 -4.26 -22.86
N GLU A 114 -8.89 -5.32 -22.53
CA GLU A 114 -9.56 -6.19 -23.53
C GLU A 114 -10.73 -5.44 -24.19
N PRO A 115 -10.81 -5.38 -25.54
CA PRO A 115 -11.95 -4.80 -26.25
C PRO A 115 -13.25 -5.55 -25.92
N GLU A 116 -14.37 -4.84 -25.79
CA GLU A 116 -15.69 -5.42 -25.48
C GLU A 116 -16.20 -6.42 -26.54
N GLU A 117 -15.62 -6.45 -27.75
CA GLU A 117 -16.06 -7.29 -28.88
C GLU A 117 -15.85 -8.80 -28.68
N GLU A 118 -14.93 -9.25 -27.83
CA GLU A 118 -14.71 -10.69 -27.59
C GLU A 118 -15.66 -11.30 -26.53
N ARG A 119 -16.59 -10.50 -25.96
CA ARG A 119 -17.51 -10.94 -24.89
C ARG A 119 -18.92 -11.31 -25.35
N MET A 120 -19.22 -11.30 -26.65
CA MET A 120 -20.51 -11.77 -27.16
C MET A 120 -20.40 -13.22 -27.64
N PRO A 121 -21.16 -14.18 -27.08
CA PRO A 121 -21.32 -15.49 -27.71
C PRO A 121 -22.05 -15.28 -29.04
N GLY A 122 -21.38 -15.62 -30.15
CA GLY A 122 -22.00 -15.75 -31.46
C GLY A 122 -22.90 -16.98 -31.55
#